data_AF-A0A518FME2-F1
#
_entry.id   AF-A0A518FME2-F1
#
_cell.length_a   1.000
_cell.length_b   1.000
_cell.length_c   1.000
_cell.angle_alpha   90.00
_cell.angle_beta   90.00
_cell.angle_gamma   90.00
#
_symmetry.space_group_name_H-M   'P 1'
#
loop_
_entity.id
_entity.type
_entity.pdbx_description
1 polymer ?
#
loop_
_entity_poly.entity_id
_entity_poly.type
_entity_poly.pdbx_seq_one_letter_code
_entity_poly.pdbx_strand_id
1 'polypeptide(L)'
;MRARLANLWDSFRSSFWFVPTIMALLAIALALGTCQLDELIARSNRQLSWFSTTAEAARSTLSSVAGATIALAGVVFSITVLTLSIASSQFGSRLVRNVMSDSIADLVIGQYVGTSLYCLLVLQTIREGKNGTEAFTPQIGTAVGLILGLICMGMLILFIHHVATAMQAPTIITAVARDLDIAVDRLFPERIGERPDEETEHNLTAEEIRSELSNNNMTVPSHSEGYIEGIDGESLVSLACEAEGVIELLCKPGDFVTRDKLLARIWLPGQTEKTEDLTISYINSVNRVIIVGPRRTPRQDVGYAARELVEMAVRALSPGINDPFTAMSCIDRLGGSLGRLAERSTPAMIRRDSESVPRVLISSADGFAEVLNQSFGQIREYGASSTAVSLTMLKALTEIASHASRPDDLHAIYQEAQALQTAFTDQHVVESDLKQFQNQYQQLLEFLDSND
;
A
#
# COMPACT_ATOMS: atom_id res chain seq x y z
N MET A 1 4.61 -18.04 -17.07
CA MET A 1 4.86 -16.94 -18.04
C MET A 1 3.90 -15.78 -17.88
N ARG A 2 2.57 -15.98 -17.82
CA ARG A 2 1.58 -14.90 -17.64
C ARG A 2 1.81 -14.03 -16.39
N ALA A 3 2.15 -14.63 -15.24
CA ALA A 3 2.46 -13.88 -14.02
C ALA A 3 3.73 -13.01 -14.11
N ARG A 4 4.75 -13.45 -14.87
CA ARG A 4 5.97 -12.65 -15.09
C ARG A 4 5.73 -11.49 -16.07
N LEU A 5 4.93 -11.72 -17.12
CA LEU A 5 4.49 -10.68 -18.06
C LEU A 5 3.55 -9.67 -17.40
N ALA A 6 2.64 -10.13 -16.52
CA ALA A 6 1.79 -9.25 -15.73
C ALA A 6 2.62 -8.41 -14.74
N ASN A 7 3.58 -9.01 -14.02
CA ASN A 7 4.49 -8.26 -13.15
C ASN A 7 5.40 -7.28 -13.91
N LEU A 8 5.88 -7.63 -15.11
CA LEU A 8 6.62 -6.72 -15.97
C LEU A 8 5.73 -5.58 -16.49
N TRP A 9 4.51 -5.89 -16.92
CA TRP A 9 3.54 -4.89 -17.38
C TRP A 9 3.13 -3.95 -16.24
N ASP A 10 2.88 -4.46 -15.05
CA ASP A 10 2.59 -3.67 -13.86
C ASP A 10 3.80 -2.84 -13.43
N SER A 11 5.02 -3.38 -13.52
CA SER A 11 6.26 -2.63 -13.25
C SER A 11 6.54 -1.54 -14.29
N PHE A 12 6.16 -1.74 -15.56
CA PHE A 12 6.28 -0.74 -16.62
C PHE A 12 5.22 0.36 -16.47
N ARG A 13 3.98 -0.02 -16.13
CA ARG A 13 2.87 0.92 -15.88
C ARG A 13 3.08 1.73 -14.59
N SER A 14 3.78 1.17 -13.60
CA SER A 14 4.17 1.87 -12.38
C SER A 14 5.46 2.69 -12.53
N SER A 15 6.00 2.84 -13.73
CA SER A 15 7.23 3.60 -13.97
C SER A 15 6.91 5.07 -14.23
N PHE A 16 7.56 5.95 -13.45
CA PHE A 16 7.49 7.42 -13.53
C PHE A 16 7.65 8.00 -14.95
N TRP A 17 8.35 7.28 -15.84
CA TRP A 17 8.67 7.74 -17.19
C TRP A 17 7.67 7.33 -18.26
N PHE A 18 6.73 6.44 -17.93
CA PHE A 18 5.83 5.88 -18.92
C PHE A 18 4.87 6.93 -19.49
N VAL A 19 4.15 7.65 -18.63
CA VAL A 19 3.21 8.71 -19.05
C VAL A 19 3.93 9.87 -19.76
N PRO A 20 5.04 10.43 -19.26
CA PRO A 20 5.78 11.47 -19.97
C PRO A 20 6.26 11.05 -21.36
N THR A 21 6.71 9.80 -21.52
CA THR A 21 7.19 9.29 -22.82
C THR A 21 6.06 9.22 -23.84
N ILE A 22 4.88 8.75 -23.43
CA ILE A 22 3.70 8.72 -24.31
C ILE A 22 3.27 10.14 -24.69
N MET A 23 3.27 11.08 -23.74
CA MET A 23 2.91 12.47 -24.01
C MET A 23 3.90 13.15 -24.96
N ALA A 24 5.19 12.86 -24.84
CA ALA A 24 6.21 13.35 -25.77
C ALA A 24 5.98 12.81 -27.20
N LEU A 25 5.66 11.52 -27.34
CA LEU A 25 5.33 10.92 -28.64
C LEU A 25 4.06 11.54 -29.25
N LEU A 26 3.03 11.76 -28.43
CA LEU A 26 1.80 12.44 -28.86
C LEU A 26 2.08 13.89 -29.28
N ALA A 27 2.97 14.60 -28.58
CA ALA A 27 3.38 15.96 -28.93
C ALA A 27 4.14 16.00 -30.26
N ILE A 28 5.00 15.02 -30.55
CA ILE A 28 5.67 14.87 -31.85
C ILE A 28 4.61 14.66 -32.95
N ALA A 29 3.70 13.71 -32.74
CA ALA A 29 2.63 13.43 -33.70
C ALA A 29 1.74 14.66 -33.94
N LEU A 30 1.42 15.39 -32.88
CA LEU A 30 0.65 16.64 -32.95
C LEU A 30 1.41 17.72 -33.73
N ALA A 31 2.71 17.89 -33.49
CA ALA A 31 3.53 18.86 -34.22
C ALA A 31 3.60 18.54 -35.72
N LEU A 32 3.82 17.27 -36.08
CA LEU A 32 3.81 16.83 -37.47
C LEU A 32 2.43 17.03 -38.11
N GLY A 33 1.36 16.76 -37.37
CA GLY A 33 -0.02 16.95 -37.82
C GLY A 33 -0.37 18.41 -38.06
N THR A 34 -0.04 19.32 -37.13
CA THR A 34 -0.30 20.75 -37.29
C THR A 34 0.51 21.35 -38.43
N CYS A 35 1.77 20.95 -38.58
CA CYS A 35 2.61 21.39 -39.71
C CYS A 35 2.04 20.96 -41.07
N GLN A 36 1.59 19.70 -41.20
CA GLN A 36 0.95 19.23 -42.43
C GLN A 36 -0.35 19.99 -42.75
N LEU A 37 -1.16 20.29 -41.73
CA LEU A 37 -2.37 21.10 -41.90
C LEU A 37 -2.05 22.52 -42.37
N ASP A 38 -1.03 23.16 -41.78
CA ASP A 38 -0.56 24.48 -42.20
C ASP A 38 -0.07 24.47 -43.67
N GLU A 39 0.66 23.44 -44.09
CA GLU A 39 1.08 23.29 -45.49
C GLU A 39 -0.10 23.11 -46.45
N LEU A 40 -1.11 22.31 -46.08
CA LEU A 40 -2.31 22.09 -46.90
C LEU A 40 -3.12 23.38 -47.08
N ILE A 41 -3.25 24.19 -46.03
CA ILE A 41 -3.98 25.46 -46.07
C ILE A 41 -3.21 26.49 -46.89
N ALA A 42 -1.89 26.56 -46.74
CA ALA A 42 -1.04 27.42 -47.57
C ALA A 42 -1.20 27.10 -49.07
N ARG A 43 -1.22 25.81 -49.44
CA ARG A 43 -1.46 25.37 -50.84
C ARG A 43 -2.87 25.69 -51.34
N SER A 44 -3.87 25.71 -50.46
CA SER A 44 -5.26 26.03 -50.81
C SER A 44 -5.53 27.53 -51.01
N ASN A 45 -4.55 28.40 -50.77
CA ASN A 45 -4.66 29.87 -50.84
C ASN A 45 -5.79 30.45 -49.96
N ARG A 46 -6.21 29.72 -48.92
CA ARG A 46 -7.19 30.17 -47.93
C ARG A 46 -6.45 30.84 -46.79
N GLN A 47 -6.60 32.16 -46.65
CA GLN A 47 -6.11 32.87 -45.47
C GLN A 47 -7.11 32.71 -44.32
N LEU A 48 -6.64 32.21 -43.16
CA LEU A 48 -7.43 32.24 -41.92
C LEU A 48 -7.43 33.68 -41.40
N SER A 49 -8.53 34.41 -41.58
CA SER A 49 -8.60 35.84 -41.21
C SER A 49 -8.64 36.09 -39.70
N TRP A 50 -8.87 35.06 -38.89
CA TRP A 50 -9.06 35.17 -37.43
C TRP A 50 -7.78 34.99 -36.62
N PHE A 51 -6.67 34.54 -37.23
CA PHE A 51 -5.39 34.36 -36.55
C PHE A 51 -4.19 34.52 -37.51
N SER A 52 -3.92 35.74 -37.96
CA SER A 52 -2.73 36.05 -38.76
C SER A 52 -1.58 36.52 -37.86
N THR A 53 -0.50 35.74 -37.78
CA THR A 53 0.72 36.07 -37.03
C THR A 53 1.91 36.20 -37.99
N THR A 54 2.84 37.12 -37.72
CA THR A 54 4.08 37.26 -38.49
C THR A 54 5.09 36.15 -38.12
N ALA A 55 5.99 35.78 -39.04
CA ALA A 55 7.02 34.76 -38.76
C ALA A 55 7.84 35.08 -37.50
N GLU A 56 8.15 36.36 -37.27
CA GLU A 56 8.89 36.84 -36.11
C GLU A 56 8.08 36.72 -34.81
N ALA A 57 6.80 37.11 -34.82
CA ALA A 57 5.93 36.94 -33.67
C ALA A 57 5.71 35.46 -33.34
N ALA A 58 5.49 34.60 -34.35
CA ALA A 58 5.36 33.16 -34.17
C ALA A 58 6.61 32.55 -33.53
N ARG A 59 7.80 32.89 -34.06
CA ARG A 59 9.07 32.42 -33.51
C ARG A 59 9.29 32.89 -32.08
N SER A 60 9.03 34.18 -31.80
CA SER A 60 9.16 34.76 -30.46
C SER A 60 8.21 34.08 -29.47
N THR A 61 6.94 33.89 -29.83
CA THR A 61 5.94 33.23 -28.98
C THR A 61 6.31 31.77 -28.72
N LEU A 62 6.61 30.99 -29.76
CA LEU A 62 6.97 29.57 -29.61
C LEU A 62 8.27 29.39 -28.83
N SER A 63 9.28 30.24 -29.05
CA SER A 63 10.53 30.20 -28.29
C SER A 63 10.31 30.55 -26.82
N SER A 64 9.47 31.55 -26.54
CA SER A 64 9.12 31.96 -25.17
C SER A 64 8.38 30.85 -24.44
N VAL A 65 7.37 30.24 -25.08
CA VAL A 65 6.61 29.11 -24.52
C VAL A 65 7.51 27.90 -24.30
N ALA A 66 8.36 27.55 -25.27
CA ALA A 66 9.31 26.44 -25.13
C ALA A 66 10.26 26.64 -23.95
N GLY A 67 10.89 27.82 -23.84
CA GLY A 67 11.81 28.12 -22.75
C GLY A 67 11.13 28.11 -21.38
N ALA A 68 9.95 28.74 -21.28
CA ALA A 68 9.18 28.79 -20.04
C ALA A 68 8.73 27.39 -19.59
N THR A 69 8.25 26.56 -20.52
CA THR A 69 7.77 25.19 -20.20
C THR A 69 8.91 24.26 -19.79
N ILE A 70 10.10 24.36 -20.41
CA ILE A 70 11.30 23.60 -19.97
C ILE A 70 11.70 24.01 -18.55
N ALA A 71 11.74 25.31 -18.26
CA ALA A 71 12.08 25.81 -16.93
C ALA A 71 11.07 25.32 -15.87
N LEU A 72 9.77 25.40 -16.17
CA LEU A 72 8.71 24.92 -15.27
C LEU A 72 8.75 23.40 -15.07
N ALA A 73 9.12 22.61 -16.09
CA ALA A 73 9.33 21.17 -15.92
C ALA A 73 10.40 20.88 -14.85
N GLY A 74 11.49 21.65 -14.84
CA GLY A 74 12.55 21.55 -13.83
C GLY A 74 12.05 21.89 -12.42
N VAL A 75 11.17 22.90 -12.29
CA VAL A 75 10.53 23.25 -11.01
C VAL A 75 9.64 22.12 -10.51
N VAL A 76 8.77 21.58 -11.37
CA VAL A 76 7.88 20.46 -11.03
C VAL A 76 8.69 19.23 -10.61
N PHE A 77 9.74 18.89 -11.35
CA PHE A 77 10.64 17.79 -11.00
C PHE A 77 11.29 18.02 -9.62
N SER A 78 11.78 19.24 -9.36
CA SER A 78 12.40 19.60 -8.07
C SER A 78 11.41 19.51 -6.91
N ILE A 79 10.19 20.02 -7.08
CA ILE A 79 9.12 19.91 -6.08
C ILE A 79 8.77 18.43 -5.85
N THR A 80 8.65 17.63 -6.90
CA THR A 80 8.35 16.19 -6.78
C THR A 80 9.41 15.46 -5.94
N VAL A 81 10.70 15.73 -6.19
CA VAL A 81 11.80 15.16 -5.41
C VAL A 81 11.81 15.68 -3.97
N LEU A 82 11.51 16.96 -3.75
CA LEU A 82 11.40 17.53 -2.41
C LEU A 82 10.25 16.89 -1.62
N THR A 83 9.08 16.78 -2.24
CA THR A 83 7.89 16.12 -1.68
C THR A 83 8.20 14.67 -1.33
N LEU A 84 8.91 13.94 -2.20
CA LEU A 84 9.40 12.59 -1.93
C LEU A 84 10.29 12.54 -0.69
N SER A 85 11.23 13.48 -0.58
CA SER A 85 12.13 13.58 0.57
C SER A 85 11.37 13.86 1.87
N ILE A 86 10.38 14.77 1.85
CA ILE A 86 9.55 15.10 3.01
C ILE A 86 8.68 13.91 3.41
N ALA A 87 8.03 13.24 2.45
CA ALA A 87 7.23 12.06 2.75
C ALA A 87 8.06 10.94 3.39
N SER A 88 9.26 10.69 2.87
CA SER A 88 10.19 9.72 3.45
C SER A 88 10.68 10.13 4.85
N SER A 89 10.88 11.43 5.09
CA SER A 89 11.38 11.95 6.37
C SER A 89 10.32 12.20 7.44
N GLN A 90 9.04 12.33 7.06
CA GLN A 90 7.93 12.54 8.00
C GLN A 90 7.11 11.29 8.24
N PHE A 91 6.88 10.47 7.20
CA PHE A 91 5.94 9.34 7.30
C PHE A 91 6.59 7.96 7.15
N GLY A 92 7.80 7.88 6.58
CA GLY A 92 8.54 6.61 6.44
C GLY A 92 8.85 6.28 4.99
N SER A 93 9.93 5.53 4.78
CA SER A 93 10.39 5.11 3.44
C SER A 93 9.41 4.20 2.71
N ARG A 94 8.40 3.66 3.41
CA ARG A 94 7.40 2.72 2.89
C ARG A 94 6.17 3.45 2.32
N LEU A 95 5.69 4.49 3.02
CA LEU A 95 4.59 5.37 2.59
C LEU A 95 4.92 6.22 1.36
N VAL A 96 6.21 6.38 1.07
CA VAL A 96 6.71 6.95 -0.19
C VAL A 96 6.09 6.29 -1.42
N ARG A 97 5.78 4.99 -1.37
CA ARG A 97 5.23 4.27 -2.52
C ARG A 97 3.81 4.74 -2.89
N ASN A 98 2.98 5.06 -1.91
CA ASN A 98 1.63 5.58 -2.16
C ASN A 98 1.72 7.00 -2.75
N VAL A 99 2.67 7.82 -2.29
CA VAL A 99 2.97 9.15 -2.87
C VAL A 99 3.59 9.06 -4.27
N MET A 100 4.40 8.02 -4.55
CA MET A 100 5.04 7.78 -5.86
C MET A 100 4.08 7.26 -6.94
N SER A 101 2.91 6.74 -6.57
CA SER A 101 1.89 6.28 -7.52
C SER A 101 1.04 7.41 -8.11
N ASP A 102 1.44 8.66 -7.86
CA ASP A 102 0.69 9.84 -8.22
C ASP A 102 0.79 10.15 -9.71
N SER A 103 -0.25 9.74 -10.43
CA SER A 103 -0.37 9.94 -11.88
C SER A 103 -0.43 11.43 -12.28
N ILE A 104 -0.70 12.34 -11.35
CA ILE A 104 -0.80 13.78 -11.65
C ILE A 104 0.59 14.39 -11.86
N ALA A 105 1.58 14.06 -11.04
CA ALA A 105 2.95 14.56 -11.22
C ALA A 105 3.52 14.12 -12.59
N ASP A 106 3.33 12.86 -12.96
CA ASP A 106 3.75 12.30 -14.24
C ASP A 106 3.05 12.99 -15.42
N LEU A 107 1.74 13.24 -15.30
CA LEU A 107 0.96 13.96 -16.31
C LEU A 107 1.46 15.40 -16.48
N VAL A 108 1.74 16.10 -15.39
CA VAL A 108 2.21 17.49 -15.39
C VAL A 108 3.59 17.58 -16.05
N ILE A 109 4.54 16.72 -15.67
CA ILE A 109 5.88 16.66 -16.28
C ILE A 109 5.77 16.35 -17.77
N GLY A 110 4.96 15.35 -18.14
CA GLY A 110 4.71 14.99 -19.54
C GLY A 110 4.12 16.14 -20.34
N GLN A 111 3.19 16.91 -19.78
CA GLN A 111 2.59 18.08 -20.41
C GLN A 111 3.61 19.18 -20.68
N TYR A 112 4.49 19.50 -19.72
CA TYR A 112 5.53 20.51 -19.91
C TYR A 112 6.54 20.08 -20.96
N VAL A 113 7.12 18.88 -20.81
CA VAL A 113 8.13 18.35 -21.75
C VAL A 113 7.54 18.20 -23.15
N GLY A 114 6.31 17.68 -23.27
CA GLY A 114 5.59 17.54 -24.53
C GLY A 114 5.33 18.90 -25.19
N THR A 115 4.87 19.90 -24.44
CA THR A 115 4.63 21.26 -24.97
C THR A 115 5.92 21.91 -25.45
N SER A 116 7.02 21.78 -24.69
CA SER A 116 8.32 22.28 -25.11
C SER A 116 8.78 21.63 -26.42
N LEU A 117 8.66 20.29 -26.51
CA LEU A 117 9.03 19.53 -27.69
C LEU A 117 8.19 19.91 -28.91
N TYR A 118 6.87 20.05 -28.72
CA TYR A 118 5.95 20.53 -29.75
C TYR A 118 6.39 21.91 -30.28
N CYS A 119 6.63 22.87 -29.38
CA CYS A 119 7.04 24.22 -29.77
C CYS A 119 8.38 24.22 -30.51
N LEU A 120 9.37 23.43 -30.08
CA LEU A 120 10.66 23.30 -30.76
C LEU A 120 10.53 22.71 -32.16
N LEU A 121 9.70 21.68 -32.35
CA LEU A 121 9.48 21.06 -33.66
C LEU A 121 8.75 22.01 -34.62
N VAL A 122 7.70 22.69 -34.17
CA VAL A 122 7.01 23.70 -35.00
C VAL A 122 7.95 24.85 -35.35
N LEU A 123 8.81 25.29 -34.42
CA LEU A 123 9.76 26.36 -34.64
C LEU A 123 10.78 26.04 -35.74
N GLN A 124 11.18 24.77 -35.89
CA GLN A 124 12.05 24.32 -37.00
C GLN A 124 11.42 24.47 -38.38
N THR A 125 10.09 24.58 -38.48
CA THR A 125 9.39 24.72 -39.77
C THR A 125 9.29 26.16 -40.28
N ILE A 126 9.52 27.15 -39.41
CA ILE A 126 9.38 28.58 -39.75
C ILE A 126 10.51 29.00 -40.70
N ARG A 127 10.15 29.43 -41.93
CA ARG A 127 11.10 29.90 -42.95
C ARG A 127 10.95 31.39 -43.16
N GLU A 128 12.01 32.15 -42.93
CA GLU A 128 12.10 33.53 -43.41
C GLU A 128 12.34 33.48 -44.92
N GLY A 129 11.44 34.10 -45.70
CA GLY A 129 11.64 34.27 -47.13
C GLY A 129 12.84 35.19 -47.38
N LYS A 130 14.04 34.62 -47.43
CA LYS A 130 15.29 35.29 -47.81
C LYS A 130 15.88 34.56 -49.00
N ASN A 131 16.29 35.32 -50.02
CA ASN A 131 16.88 34.82 -51.27
C ASN A 131 15.92 33.98 -52.17
N GLY A 132 14.68 34.42 -52.35
CA GLY A 132 13.76 33.85 -53.35
C GLY A 132 13.02 32.57 -52.91
N THR A 133 13.13 32.15 -51.66
CA THR A 133 12.29 31.12 -51.05
C THR A 133 10.98 31.73 -50.51
N GLU A 134 9.87 31.00 -50.66
CA GLU A 134 8.58 31.42 -50.11
C GLU A 134 8.65 31.46 -48.57
N ALA A 135 8.20 32.58 -47.99
CA ALA A 135 8.06 32.72 -46.55
C ALA A 135 6.94 31.79 -46.06
N PHE A 136 7.23 30.98 -45.05
CA PHE A 136 6.25 30.05 -44.47
C PHE A 136 6.14 30.27 -42.96
N THR A 137 4.91 30.56 -42.51
CA THR A 137 4.58 30.74 -41.09
C THR A 137 3.44 29.78 -40.73
N PRO A 138 3.67 28.80 -39.82
CA PRO A 138 2.64 27.86 -39.37
C PRO A 138 1.66 28.56 -38.41
N GLN A 139 0.48 28.94 -38.89
CA GLN A 139 -0.51 29.68 -38.10
C GLN A 139 -1.20 28.78 -37.08
N ILE A 140 -1.64 27.59 -37.52
CA ILE A 140 -2.28 26.59 -36.65
C ILE A 140 -1.26 26.07 -35.65
N GLY A 141 -0.05 25.75 -36.11
CA GLY A 141 1.04 25.31 -35.28
C GLY A 141 1.32 26.26 -34.11
N THR A 142 1.38 27.57 -34.41
CA THR A 142 1.59 28.63 -33.43
C THR A 142 0.41 28.77 -32.46
N ALA A 143 -0.83 28.76 -32.96
CA ALA A 143 -2.04 28.86 -32.14
C ALA A 143 -2.16 27.70 -31.14
N VAL A 144 -1.92 26.47 -31.60
CA VAL A 144 -1.91 25.28 -30.74
C VAL A 144 -0.79 25.36 -29.71
N GLY A 145 0.40 25.84 -30.07
CA GLY A 145 1.50 26.05 -29.13
C GLY A 145 1.15 27.04 -28.02
N LEU A 146 0.44 28.14 -28.36
CA LEU A 146 -0.05 29.09 -27.38
C LEU A 146 -1.09 28.47 -26.43
N ILE A 147 -2.04 27.69 -26.96
CA ILE A 147 -3.05 26.99 -26.16
C ILE A 147 -2.39 25.99 -25.22
N LEU A 148 -1.42 25.20 -25.69
CA LEU A 148 -0.66 24.27 -24.86
C LEU A 148 0.11 25.00 -23.75
N GLY A 149 0.69 26.17 -24.05
CA GLY A 149 1.31 27.04 -23.06
C GLY A 149 0.34 27.53 -21.97
N LEU A 150 -0.88 27.92 -22.35
CA LEU A 150 -1.93 28.29 -21.39
C LEU A 150 -2.38 27.11 -20.53
N ILE A 151 -2.50 25.91 -21.11
CA ILE A 151 -2.78 24.67 -20.37
C ILE A 151 -1.65 24.39 -19.36
N CYS A 152 -0.39 24.54 -19.76
CA CYS A 152 0.76 24.43 -18.86
C CYS A 152 0.69 25.41 -17.68
N MET A 153 0.20 26.63 -17.89
CA MET A 153 0.00 27.58 -16.78
C MET A 153 -1.07 27.10 -15.79
N GLY A 154 -2.22 26.63 -16.28
CA GLY A 154 -3.28 26.09 -15.42
C GLY A 154 -2.84 24.83 -14.66
N MET A 155 -2.09 23.95 -15.32
CA MET A 155 -1.52 22.74 -14.74
C MET A 155 -0.55 23.03 -13.59
N LEU A 156 0.16 24.17 -13.60
CA LEU A 156 1.02 24.57 -12.49
C LEU A 156 0.21 24.77 -11.20
N ILE A 157 -0.89 25.51 -11.32
CA ILE A 157 -1.76 25.82 -10.17
C ILE A 157 -2.39 24.54 -9.63
N LEU A 158 -2.86 23.66 -10.52
CA LEU A 158 -3.38 22.35 -10.16
C LEU A 158 -2.32 21.50 -9.45
N PHE A 159 -1.10 21.47 -9.97
CA PHE A 159 0.00 20.71 -9.38
C PHE A 159 0.37 21.21 -7.98
N ILE A 160 0.45 22.52 -7.78
CA ILE A 160 0.74 23.10 -6.45
C ILE A 160 -0.37 22.74 -5.46
N HIS A 161 -1.64 22.90 -5.86
CA HIS A 161 -2.76 22.54 -5.00
C HIS A 161 -2.74 21.04 -4.64
N HIS A 162 -2.48 20.19 -5.62
CA HIS A 162 -2.41 18.74 -5.45
C HIS A 162 -1.28 18.32 -4.50
N VAL A 163 -0.07 18.85 -4.69
CA VAL A 163 1.05 18.57 -3.77
C VAL A 163 0.73 19.05 -2.35
N ALA A 164 0.11 20.23 -2.22
CA ALA A 164 -0.24 20.78 -0.92
C ALA A 164 -1.32 19.97 -0.17
N THR A 165 -2.27 19.35 -0.86
CA THR A 165 -3.31 18.51 -0.25
C THR A 165 -2.85 17.06 -0.03
N ALA A 166 -2.05 16.52 -0.94
CA ALA A 166 -1.49 15.18 -0.84
C ALA A 166 -0.52 15.03 0.35
N MET A 167 0.19 16.10 0.72
CA MET A 167 1.13 16.12 1.85
C MET A 167 0.49 16.34 3.22
N GLN A 168 -0.83 16.49 3.29
CA GLN A 168 -1.51 16.61 4.58
C GLN A 168 -1.54 15.26 5.29
N ALA A 169 -1.05 15.21 6.53
CA ALA A 169 -1.03 14.00 7.35
C ALA A 169 -2.41 13.28 7.39
N PRO A 170 -3.57 13.96 7.54
CA PRO A 170 -4.87 13.29 7.52
C PRO A 170 -5.18 12.50 6.24
N THR A 171 -4.75 13.00 5.07
CA THR A 171 -4.94 12.33 3.77
C THR A 171 -4.15 11.03 3.73
N ILE A 172 -2.89 11.10 4.15
CA ILE A 172 -1.96 9.96 4.16
C ILE A 172 -2.42 8.91 5.18
N ILE A 173 -2.76 9.34 6.40
CA ILE A 173 -3.30 8.46 7.45
C ILE A 173 -4.56 7.75 6.96
N THR A 174 -5.48 8.47 6.31
CA THR A 174 -6.72 7.88 5.79
C THR A 174 -6.45 6.88 4.67
N ALA A 175 -5.44 7.12 3.83
CA ALA A 175 -5.04 6.19 2.78
C ALA A 175 -4.48 4.88 3.37
N VAL A 176 -3.56 4.97 4.34
CA VAL A 176 -3.00 3.78 5.02
C VAL A 176 -4.07 3.04 5.84
N ALA A 177 -4.94 3.76 6.54
CA ALA A 177 -6.06 3.16 7.25
C ALA A 177 -6.99 2.38 6.32
N ARG A 178 -7.23 2.89 5.10
CA ARG A 178 -8.00 2.17 4.09
C ARG A 178 -7.29 0.90 3.63
N ASP A 179 -5.96 0.91 3.49
CA ASP A 179 -5.18 -0.28 3.13
C ASP A 179 -5.29 -1.35 4.25
N LEU A 180 -5.29 -0.93 5.52
CA LEU A 180 -5.57 -1.81 6.66
C LEU A 180 -7.00 -2.37 6.62
N ASP A 181 -8.00 -1.53 6.37
CA ASP A 181 -9.40 -1.98 6.25
C ASP A 181 -9.57 -3.04 5.16
N ILE A 182 -8.98 -2.80 3.99
CA ILE A 182 -8.99 -3.76 2.88
C ILE A 182 -8.29 -5.05 3.28
N ALA A 183 -7.19 -4.99 4.03
CA ALA A 183 -6.50 -6.17 4.53
C ALA A 183 -7.37 -6.96 5.52
N VAL A 184 -8.05 -6.28 6.45
CA VAL A 184 -9.01 -6.89 7.38
C VAL A 184 -10.14 -7.56 6.60
N ASP A 185 -10.82 -6.85 5.70
CA ASP A 185 -11.94 -7.40 4.93
C ASP A 185 -11.56 -8.60 4.07
N ARG A 186 -10.35 -8.58 3.51
CA ARG A 186 -9.84 -9.67 2.68
C ARG A 186 -9.46 -10.91 3.49
N LEU A 187 -8.80 -10.72 4.62
CA LEU A 187 -8.20 -11.81 5.40
C LEU A 187 -9.16 -12.35 6.46
N PHE A 188 -10.13 -11.53 6.87
CA PHE A 188 -11.16 -11.82 7.85
C PHE A 188 -12.55 -11.42 7.30
N PRO A 189 -13.05 -12.09 6.24
CA PRO A 189 -14.32 -11.73 5.61
C PRO A 189 -15.51 -11.89 6.57
N GLU A 190 -16.41 -10.90 6.56
CA GLU A 190 -17.63 -10.77 7.39
C GLU A 190 -18.58 -11.98 7.26
N ARG A 191 -18.56 -12.62 6.10
CA ARG A 191 -19.40 -13.75 5.72
C ARG A 191 -18.55 -14.83 5.08
N ILE A 192 -17.88 -15.62 5.90
CA ILE A 192 -17.71 -17.03 5.53
C ILE A 192 -19.12 -17.61 5.57
N GLY A 193 -19.49 -18.37 4.54
CA GLY A 193 -20.86 -18.81 4.26
C GLY A 193 -21.60 -19.30 5.51
N GLU A 194 -22.94 -19.23 5.44
CA GLU A 194 -23.84 -20.00 6.31
C GLU A 194 -23.09 -21.18 6.90
N ARG A 195 -22.88 -21.15 8.23
CA ARG A 195 -22.43 -22.35 8.95
C ARG A 195 -23.25 -23.49 8.34
N PRO A 196 -22.65 -24.50 7.70
CA PRO A 196 -23.34 -25.77 7.61
C PRO A 196 -23.67 -26.06 9.07
N ASP A 197 -24.96 -26.19 9.35
CA ASP A 197 -25.54 -26.26 10.69
C ASP A 197 -24.55 -26.81 11.72
N GLU A 198 -24.42 -26.12 12.87
CA GLU A 198 -23.63 -26.53 14.03
C GLU A 198 -23.92 -27.95 14.55
N GLU A 199 -24.79 -28.71 13.87
CA GLU A 199 -25.19 -30.06 14.20
C GLU A 199 -24.48 -31.18 13.42
N THR A 200 -23.61 -30.91 12.41
CA THR A 200 -23.08 -32.02 11.57
C THR A 200 -21.55 -32.16 11.39
N GLU A 201 -20.70 -31.24 11.83
CA GLU A 201 -19.24 -31.44 11.70
C GLU A 201 -18.60 -31.83 13.04
N HIS A 202 -18.04 -33.04 13.12
CA HIS A 202 -17.02 -33.38 14.11
C HIS A 202 -15.87 -32.36 13.99
N ASN A 203 -15.93 -31.30 14.79
CA ASN A 203 -14.90 -30.27 14.87
C ASN A 203 -13.67 -30.84 15.58
N LEU A 204 -12.95 -31.74 14.91
CA LEU A 204 -11.62 -32.16 15.33
C LEU A 204 -10.73 -30.92 15.37
N THR A 205 -10.18 -30.65 16.54
CA THR A 205 -9.17 -29.64 16.78
C THR A 205 -7.89 -29.99 16.02
N ALA A 206 -7.04 -29.00 15.75
CA ALA A 206 -5.73 -29.24 15.14
C ALA A 206 -4.85 -30.21 15.97
N GLU A 207 -5.10 -30.29 17.27
CA GLU A 207 -4.43 -31.19 18.21
C GLU A 207 -4.92 -32.64 18.07
N GLU A 208 -6.23 -32.84 17.94
CA GLU A 208 -6.81 -34.16 17.66
C GLU A 208 -6.34 -34.69 16.30
N ILE A 209 -6.33 -33.84 15.26
CA ILE A 209 -5.79 -34.23 13.96
C ILE A 209 -4.30 -34.61 14.11
N ARG A 210 -3.49 -33.80 14.81
CA ARG A 210 -2.07 -34.11 15.07
C ARG A 210 -1.89 -35.44 15.79
N SER A 211 -2.81 -35.81 16.69
CA SER A 211 -2.76 -37.07 17.44
C SER A 211 -3.05 -38.29 16.58
N GLU A 212 -3.84 -38.13 15.50
CA GLU A 212 -4.17 -39.19 14.54
C GLU A 212 -3.13 -39.32 13.42
N LEU A 213 -2.27 -38.30 13.22
CA LEU A 213 -1.22 -38.33 12.22
C LEU A 213 -0.15 -39.37 12.60
N SER A 214 0.27 -40.16 11.60
CA SER A 214 1.35 -41.13 11.78
C SER A 214 2.66 -40.41 12.12
N ASN A 215 3.62 -41.07 12.79
CA ASN A 215 4.96 -40.51 12.99
C ASN A 215 5.76 -40.33 11.68
N ASN A 216 5.18 -40.67 10.52
CA ASN A 216 5.82 -40.59 9.22
C ASN A 216 5.72 -39.18 8.63
N ASN A 217 6.66 -38.29 8.98
CA ASN A 217 6.69 -36.92 8.42
C ASN A 217 7.99 -36.55 7.68
N MET A 218 7.88 -35.58 6.77
CA MET A 218 9.00 -34.92 6.10
C MET A 218 9.09 -33.47 6.58
N THR A 219 10.30 -32.98 6.83
CA THR A 219 10.54 -31.58 7.16
C THR A 219 10.87 -30.78 5.91
N VAL A 220 10.32 -29.56 5.83
CA VAL A 220 10.58 -28.64 4.71
C VAL A 220 11.39 -27.45 5.22
N PRO A 221 12.72 -27.44 5.02
CA PRO A 221 13.55 -26.29 5.31
C PRO A 221 13.38 -25.19 4.25
N SER A 222 13.62 -23.94 4.64
CA SER A 222 13.65 -22.79 3.72
C SER A 222 14.91 -22.81 2.84
N HIS A 223 14.73 -22.64 1.53
CA HIS A 223 15.85 -22.45 0.60
C HIS A 223 16.39 -21.01 0.57
N SER A 224 15.61 -20.08 1.08
CA SER A 224 15.81 -18.63 0.95
C SER A 224 15.88 -17.93 2.31
N GLU A 225 16.46 -16.74 2.30
CA GLU A 225 16.44 -15.81 3.42
C GLU A 225 15.61 -14.57 3.05
N GLY A 226 14.77 -14.11 3.97
CA GLY A 226 13.91 -12.94 3.75
C GLY A 226 12.62 -12.99 4.56
N TYR A 227 11.66 -12.15 4.19
CA TYR A 227 10.31 -12.15 4.75
C TYR A 227 9.38 -13.02 3.91
N ILE A 228 8.47 -13.74 4.56
CA ILE A 228 7.39 -14.42 3.87
C ILE A 228 6.39 -13.37 3.39
N GLU A 229 6.35 -13.12 2.08
CA GLU A 229 5.46 -12.14 1.46
C GLU A 229 4.04 -12.68 1.30
N GLY A 230 3.93 -13.99 1.09
CA GLY A 230 2.66 -14.67 0.96
C GLY A 230 2.77 -16.17 0.81
N ILE A 231 1.66 -16.85 1.07
CA ILE A 231 1.51 -18.30 1.02
C ILE A 231 0.25 -18.59 0.20
N ASP A 232 0.41 -19.39 -0.86
CA ASP A 232 -0.71 -19.85 -1.69
C ASP A 232 -1.35 -21.10 -1.08
N GLY A 233 -2.41 -20.88 -0.30
CA GLY A 233 -3.12 -21.93 0.43
C GLY A 233 -3.77 -22.99 -0.46
N GLU A 234 -4.27 -22.61 -1.65
CA GLU A 234 -4.91 -23.55 -2.59
C GLU A 234 -3.88 -24.54 -3.16
N SER A 235 -2.69 -24.02 -3.50
CA SER A 235 -1.57 -24.84 -3.92
C SER A 235 -1.09 -25.76 -2.80
N LEU A 236 -1.09 -25.32 -1.52
CA LEU A 236 -0.77 -26.18 -0.39
C LEU A 236 -1.79 -27.31 -0.19
N VAL A 237 -3.10 -27.01 -0.30
CA VAL A 237 -4.15 -28.04 -0.22
C VAL A 237 -3.97 -29.05 -1.35
N SER A 238 -3.71 -28.60 -2.58
CA SER A 238 -3.46 -29.47 -3.73
C SER A 238 -2.25 -30.40 -3.50
N LEU A 239 -1.14 -29.86 -2.98
CA LEU A 239 0.05 -30.66 -2.64
C LEU A 239 -0.21 -31.68 -1.53
N ALA A 240 -1.02 -31.32 -0.53
CA ALA A 240 -1.42 -32.24 0.53
C ALA A 240 -2.31 -33.37 0.00
N CYS A 241 -3.21 -33.08 -0.95
CA CYS A 241 -4.02 -34.08 -1.64
C CYS A 241 -3.15 -35.04 -2.47
N GLU A 242 -2.17 -34.53 -3.23
CA GLU A 242 -1.22 -35.35 -4.00
C GLU A 242 -0.40 -36.29 -3.11
N ALA A 243 -0.07 -35.83 -1.89
CA ALA A 243 0.65 -36.62 -0.90
C ALA A 243 -0.24 -37.59 -0.11
N GLU A 244 -1.56 -37.58 -0.34
CA GLU A 244 -2.57 -38.24 0.49
C GLU A 244 -2.39 -37.94 1.99
N GLY A 245 -1.86 -36.75 2.30
CA GLY A 245 -1.33 -36.40 3.61
C GLY A 245 -1.84 -35.05 4.12
N VAL A 246 -1.16 -34.57 5.17
CA VAL A 246 -1.47 -33.29 5.83
C VAL A 246 -0.20 -32.45 5.92
N ILE A 247 -0.28 -31.19 5.51
CA ILE A 247 0.82 -30.23 5.64
C ILE A 247 0.59 -29.38 6.89
N GLU A 248 1.49 -29.46 7.87
CA GLU A 248 1.55 -28.56 9.01
C GLU A 248 2.48 -27.40 8.69
N LEU A 249 1.89 -26.20 8.55
CA LEU A 249 2.58 -24.96 8.25
C LEU A 249 3.03 -24.29 9.56
N LEU A 250 4.34 -24.09 9.69
CA LEU A 250 5.00 -23.59 10.91
C LEU A 250 5.43 -22.13 10.78
N CYS A 251 5.07 -21.48 9.68
CA CYS A 251 5.41 -20.10 9.38
C CYS A 251 4.17 -19.33 8.90
N LYS A 252 4.16 -18.02 9.14
CA LYS A 252 3.09 -17.13 8.69
C LYS A 252 3.63 -16.02 7.78
N PRO A 253 2.78 -15.44 6.91
CA PRO A 253 3.11 -14.20 6.22
C PRO A 253 3.63 -13.16 7.23
N GLY A 254 4.68 -12.44 6.84
CA GLY A 254 5.38 -11.50 7.72
C GLY A 254 6.59 -12.08 8.45
N ASP A 255 6.67 -13.39 8.68
CA ASP A 255 7.82 -13.97 9.38
C ASP A 255 9.12 -13.73 8.61
N PHE A 256 10.17 -13.37 9.33
CA PHE A 256 11.53 -13.43 8.80
C PHE A 256 12.04 -14.86 8.89
N VAL A 257 12.56 -15.38 7.78
CA VAL A 257 13.09 -16.73 7.66
C VAL A 257 14.54 -16.67 7.22
N THR A 258 15.37 -17.48 7.86
CA THR A 258 16.75 -17.74 7.42
C THR A 258 16.76 -18.99 6.55
N ARG A 259 17.83 -19.17 5.77
CA ARG A 259 18.08 -20.47 5.14
C ARG A 259 18.06 -21.58 6.20
N ASP A 260 17.51 -22.73 5.81
CA ASP A 260 17.33 -23.93 6.64
C ASP A 260 16.33 -23.79 7.81
N LYS A 261 15.69 -22.63 8.00
CA LYS A 261 14.57 -22.51 8.95
C LYS A 261 13.44 -23.44 8.51
N LEU A 262 12.90 -24.20 9.45
CA LEU A 262 11.77 -25.09 9.20
C LEU A 262 10.51 -24.27 8.85
N LEU A 263 9.96 -24.51 7.66
CA LEU A 263 8.74 -23.84 7.17
C LEU A 263 7.49 -24.68 7.37
N ALA A 264 7.58 -25.99 7.13
CA ALA A 264 6.45 -26.90 7.21
C ALA A 264 6.88 -28.34 7.53
N ARG A 265 5.91 -29.15 7.95
CA ARG A 265 6.01 -30.60 8.03
C ARG A 265 4.94 -31.23 7.14
N ILE A 266 5.32 -32.24 6.37
CA ILE A 266 4.40 -33.01 5.52
C ILE A 266 4.21 -34.37 6.19
N TRP A 267 3.02 -34.59 6.72
CA TRP A 267 2.62 -35.84 7.36
C TRP A 267 2.02 -36.77 6.31
N LEU A 268 2.63 -37.94 6.15
CA LEU A 268 2.26 -38.92 5.14
C LEU A 268 1.50 -40.09 5.78
N PRO A 269 0.72 -40.85 5.00
CA PRO A 269 0.20 -42.15 5.44
C PRO A 269 1.33 -43.05 5.95
N GLY A 270 1.06 -43.83 7.00
CA GLY A 270 2.08 -44.59 7.73
C GLY A 270 2.84 -45.64 6.92
N GLN A 271 2.31 -46.07 5.77
CA GLN A 271 2.97 -47.04 4.87
C GLN A 271 3.72 -46.40 3.70
N THR A 272 3.76 -45.06 3.62
CA THR A 272 4.38 -44.36 2.50
C THR A 272 5.90 -44.43 2.58
N GLU A 273 6.53 -45.04 1.58
CA GLU A 273 7.99 -45.12 1.47
C GLU A 273 8.59 -43.77 1.05
N LYS A 274 9.56 -43.28 1.81
CA LYS A 274 10.23 -42.00 1.56
C LYS A 274 11.46 -42.19 0.68
N THR A 275 11.27 -42.13 -0.64
CA THR A 275 12.41 -42.05 -1.56
C THR A 275 13.05 -40.65 -1.49
N GLU A 276 14.35 -40.55 -1.72
CA GLU A 276 15.08 -39.28 -1.73
C GLU A 276 14.51 -38.32 -2.79
N ASP A 277 14.19 -38.82 -3.98
CA ASP A 277 13.59 -38.03 -5.07
C ASP A 277 12.21 -37.46 -4.70
N LEU A 278 11.36 -38.25 -4.03
CA LEU A 278 10.06 -37.79 -3.54
C LEU A 278 10.23 -36.68 -2.50
N THR A 279 11.17 -36.87 -1.58
CA THR A 279 11.49 -35.89 -0.53
C THR A 279 11.90 -34.55 -1.12
N ILE A 280 12.85 -34.57 -2.07
CA ILE A 280 13.35 -33.37 -2.74
C ILE A 280 12.23 -32.71 -3.55
N SER A 281 11.37 -33.49 -4.22
CA SER A 281 10.24 -32.97 -4.99
C SER A 281 9.25 -32.19 -4.12
N TYR A 282 8.83 -32.75 -2.98
CA TYR A 282 7.91 -32.09 -2.07
C TYR A 282 8.52 -30.86 -1.39
N ILE A 283 9.79 -30.93 -0.96
CA ILE A 283 10.49 -29.77 -0.39
C ILE A 283 10.53 -28.61 -1.38
N ASN A 284 10.86 -28.89 -2.65
CA ASN A 284 10.87 -27.87 -3.71
C ASN A 284 9.48 -27.32 -4.01
N SER A 285 8.46 -28.17 -3.98
CA SER A 285 7.08 -27.77 -4.27
C SER A 285 6.53 -26.83 -3.20
N VAL A 286 6.72 -27.16 -1.91
CA VAL A 286 6.31 -26.28 -0.80
C VAL A 286 7.10 -24.96 -0.82
N ASN A 287 8.43 -25.00 -1.04
CA ASN A 287 9.24 -23.77 -1.17
C ASN A 287 8.81 -22.89 -2.35
N ARG A 288 8.21 -23.45 -3.41
CA ARG A 288 7.70 -22.67 -4.55
C ARG A 288 6.37 -21.98 -4.25
N VAL A 289 5.59 -22.53 -3.32
CA VAL A 289 4.28 -22.04 -2.89
C VAL A 289 4.40 -20.97 -1.80
N ILE A 290 5.49 -20.99 -1.03
CA ILE A 290 5.84 -19.96 -0.05
C ILE A 290 6.71 -18.90 -0.73
N ILE A 291 6.18 -17.68 -0.86
CA ILE A 291 6.87 -16.57 -1.51
C ILE A 291 7.72 -15.86 -0.46
N VAL A 292 9.05 -15.95 -0.62
CA VAL A 292 10.02 -15.23 0.23
C VAL A 292 10.63 -14.09 -0.56
N GLY A 293 10.65 -12.90 0.03
CA GLY A 293 11.23 -11.71 -0.59
C GLY A 293 11.86 -10.75 0.43
N PRO A 294 12.40 -9.62 -0.04
CA PRO A 294 13.21 -8.74 0.81
C PRO A 294 12.39 -7.87 1.77
N ARG A 295 11.04 -7.92 1.70
CA ARG A 295 10.16 -7.01 2.45
C ARG A 295 8.89 -7.75 2.89
N ARG A 296 8.25 -7.29 3.97
CA ARG A 296 6.88 -7.69 4.31
C ARG A 296 5.88 -7.06 3.34
N THR A 297 4.71 -7.67 3.19
CA THR A 297 3.61 -7.13 2.36
C THR A 297 2.29 -7.14 3.13
N PRO A 298 1.42 -6.12 2.96
CA PRO A 298 0.13 -6.05 3.65
C PRO A 298 -0.90 -7.03 3.07
N ARG A 299 -0.57 -7.73 1.98
CA ARG A 299 -1.54 -8.55 1.22
C ARG A 299 -2.10 -9.73 2.02
N GLN A 300 -1.29 -10.29 2.92
CA GLN A 300 -1.62 -11.43 3.78
C GLN A 300 -1.15 -11.25 5.24
N ASP A 301 -0.71 -10.05 5.62
CA ASP A 301 -0.22 -9.72 6.97
C ASP A 301 -0.95 -8.46 7.47
N VAL A 302 -2.04 -8.65 8.22
CA VAL A 302 -2.81 -7.54 8.84
C VAL A 302 -1.97 -6.80 9.88
N GLY A 303 -1.13 -7.53 10.63
CA GLY A 303 -0.22 -6.92 11.59
C GLY A 303 0.74 -5.94 10.93
N TYR A 304 1.21 -6.25 9.72
CA TYR A 304 2.03 -5.33 8.93
C TYR A 304 1.25 -4.13 8.40
N ALA A 305 0.01 -4.31 7.94
CA ALA A 305 -0.83 -3.18 7.54
C ALA A 305 -1.11 -2.23 8.72
N ALA A 306 -1.36 -2.77 9.92
CA ALA A 306 -1.52 -1.98 11.14
C ALA A 306 -0.20 -1.28 11.53
N ARG A 307 0.93 -1.97 11.39
CA ARG A 307 2.26 -1.42 11.67
C ARG A 307 2.59 -0.18 10.85
N GLU A 308 2.05 -0.02 9.64
CA GLU A 308 2.26 1.20 8.86
C GLU A 308 1.65 2.43 9.55
N LEU A 309 0.47 2.31 10.18
CA LEU A 309 -0.10 3.38 11.03
C LEU A 309 0.69 3.57 12.33
N VAL A 310 1.18 2.49 12.94
CA VAL A 310 2.00 2.54 14.15
C VAL A 310 3.30 3.29 13.89
N GLU A 311 3.99 3.02 12.78
CA GLU A 311 5.21 3.70 12.38
C GLU A 311 4.97 5.21 12.22
N MET A 312 3.83 5.62 11.64
CA MET A 312 3.45 7.03 11.56
C MET A 312 3.20 7.65 12.94
N ALA A 313 2.48 6.96 13.82
CA ALA A 313 2.18 7.44 15.17
C ALA A 313 3.45 7.60 16.00
N VAL A 314 4.29 6.56 16.07
CA VAL A 314 5.56 6.56 16.81
C VAL A 314 6.50 7.65 16.28
N ARG A 315 6.57 7.84 14.97
CA ARG A 315 7.40 8.88 14.37
C ARG A 315 6.89 10.28 14.72
N ALA A 316 5.58 10.50 14.69
CA ALA A 316 4.97 11.74 15.13
C ALA A 316 5.27 12.04 16.61
N LEU A 317 5.27 11.01 17.47
CA LEU A 317 5.61 11.11 18.90
C LEU A 317 7.12 11.22 19.18
N SER A 318 7.98 11.02 18.17
CA SER A 318 9.42 11.10 18.37
C SER A 318 9.86 12.50 18.81
N PRO A 319 10.92 12.64 19.64
CA PRO A 319 11.37 13.95 20.13
C PRO A 319 11.71 14.98 19.04
N GLY A 320 12.04 14.52 17.83
CA GLY A 320 12.37 15.38 16.69
C GLY A 320 11.16 15.97 15.97
N ILE A 321 9.98 15.36 16.09
CA ILE A 321 8.73 15.84 15.46
C ILE A 321 7.77 16.38 16.52
N ASN A 322 7.48 15.59 17.55
CA ASN A 322 6.59 15.94 18.66
C ASN A 322 5.20 16.47 18.23
N ASP A 323 4.53 15.72 17.35
CA ASP A 323 3.19 16.01 16.85
C ASP A 323 2.16 15.00 17.39
N PRO A 324 1.60 15.23 18.60
CA PRO A 324 0.61 14.33 19.18
C PRO A 324 -0.71 14.28 18.41
N PHE A 325 -1.07 15.29 17.61
CA PHE A 325 -2.35 15.29 16.88
C PHE A 325 -2.34 14.29 15.71
N THR A 326 -1.20 14.18 15.02
CA THR A 326 -0.98 13.14 14.01
C THR A 326 -1.04 11.74 14.63
N ALA A 327 -0.43 11.56 15.80
CA ALA A 327 -0.49 10.28 16.53
C ALA A 327 -1.91 9.92 16.97
N MET A 328 -2.65 10.87 17.55
CA MET A 328 -4.06 10.69 17.94
C MET A 328 -4.92 10.30 16.73
N SER A 329 -4.70 10.92 15.57
CA SER A 329 -5.41 10.56 14.33
C SER A 329 -5.11 9.14 13.86
N CYS A 330 -3.87 8.67 14.03
CA CYS A 330 -3.49 7.28 13.73
C CYS A 330 -4.16 6.30 14.71
N ILE A 331 -4.22 6.65 16.00
CA ILE A 331 -4.86 5.85 17.05
C ILE A 331 -6.36 5.71 16.80
N ASP A 332 -7.05 6.80 16.43
CA ASP A 332 -8.48 6.75 16.07
C ASP A 332 -8.74 5.80 14.88
N ARG A 333 -7.87 5.83 13.86
CA ARG A 333 -7.97 4.93 12.69
C ARG A 333 -7.65 3.47 13.05
N LEU A 334 -6.65 3.24 13.90
CA LEU A 334 -6.35 1.90 14.43
C LEU A 334 -7.55 1.37 15.23
N GLY A 335 -8.14 2.20 16.10
CA GLY A 335 -9.35 1.89 16.86
C GLY A 335 -10.49 1.38 15.97
N GLY A 336 -10.86 2.14 14.94
CA GLY A 336 -11.93 1.73 14.02
C GLY A 336 -11.61 0.50 13.16
N SER A 337 -10.33 0.27 12.83
CA SER A 337 -9.91 -0.89 12.04
C SER A 337 -9.87 -2.17 12.90
N LEU A 338 -9.41 -2.05 14.14
CA LEU A 338 -9.34 -3.15 15.09
C LEU A 338 -10.71 -3.47 15.70
N GLY A 339 -11.60 -2.48 15.85
CA GLY A 339 -13.01 -2.72 16.16
C GLY A 339 -13.66 -3.61 15.09
N ARG A 340 -13.47 -3.27 13.81
CA ARG A 340 -13.92 -4.14 12.70
C ARG A 340 -13.30 -5.54 12.76
N LEU A 341 -12.01 -5.65 13.09
CA LEU A 341 -11.34 -6.94 13.23
C LEU A 341 -11.91 -7.78 14.39
N ALA A 342 -12.30 -7.13 15.50
CA ALA A 342 -12.90 -7.79 16.67
C ALA A 342 -14.24 -8.46 16.34
N GLU A 343 -15.03 -7.88 15.42
CA GLU A 343 -16.29 -8.46 14.94
C GLU A 343 -16.10 -9.69 14.04
N ARG A 344 -14.88 -9.93 13.52
CA ARG A 344 -14.65 -11.01 12.56
C ARG A 344 -14.36 -12.33 13.26
N SER A 345 -14.79 -13.42 12.63
CA SER A 345 -14.47 -14.78 13.07
C SER A 345 -12.97 -15.03 13.06
N THR A 346 -12.50 -15.90 13.96
CA THR A 346 -11.09 -16.30 13.98
C THR A 346 -10.77 -17.03 12.68
N PRO A 347 -9.60 -16.78 12.06
CA PRO A 347 -9.20 -17.50 10.87
C PRO A 347 -9.16 -19.00 11.16
N ALA A 348 -9.78 -19.79 10.27
CA ALA A 348 -9.71 -21.23 10.37
C ALA A 348 -8.25 -21.70 10.34
N MET A 349 -7.79 -22.35 11.41
CA MET A 349 -6.44 -22.93 11.49
C MET A 349 -6.32 -24.24 10.71
N ILE A 350 -7.42 -24.73 10.14
CA ILE A 350 -7.48 -25.96 9.36
C ILE A 350 -8.05 -25.61 7.99
N ARG A 351 -7.33 -25.95 6.92
CA ARG A 351 -7.86 -25.92 5.55
C ARG A 351 -8.21 -27.34 5.12
N ARG A 352 -9.41 -27.49 4.58
CA ARG A 352 -9.95 -28.76 4.09
C ARG A 352 -10.00 -28.75 2.56
N ASP A 353 -9.96 -29.92 1.95
CA ASP A 353 -10.22 -30.09 0.51
C ASP A 353 -11.73 -30.07 0.19
N SER A 354 -12.07 -30.33 -1.07
CA SER A 354 -13.46 -30.41 -1.55
C SER A 354 -14.29 -31.54 -0.93
N GLU A 355 -13.64 -32.51 -0.28
CA GLU A 355 -14.28 -33.63 0.41
C GLU A 355 -14.33 -33.41 1.94
N SER A 356 -14.07 -32.18 2.39
CA SER A 356 -14.01 -31.80 3.80
C SER A 356 -12.92 -32.51 4.61
N VAL A 357 -11.89 -33.08 3.96
CA VAL A 357 -10.76 -33.71 4.65
C VAL A 357 -9.73 -32.66 5.05
N PRO A 358 -9.22 -32.64 6.30
CA PRO A 358 -8.14 -31.74 6.68
C PRO A 358 -6.88 -31.96 5.85
N ARG A 359 -6.36 -30.88 5.23
CA ARG A 359 -5.17 -30.95 4.37
C ARG A 359 -4.04 -30.04 4.82
N VAL A 360 -4.36 -28.88 5.37
CA VAL A 360 -3.35 -27.95 5.89
C VAL A 360 -3.69 -27.54 7.31
N LEU A 361 -2.73 -27.73 8.22
CA LEU A 361 -2.78 -27.23 9.58
C LEU A 361 -1.91 -25.98 9.66
N ILE A 362 -2.46 -24.88 10.18
CA ILE A 362 -1.75 -23.62 10.36
C ILE A 362 -1.40 -23.50 11.83
N SER A 363 -0.11 -23.52 12.17
CA SER A 363 0.34 -23.50 13.56
C SER A 363 0.46 -22.08 14.14
N SER A 364 0.49 -21.05 13.30
CA SER A 364 0.49 -19.65 13.74
C SER A 364 -0.25 -18.76 12.74
N ALA A 365 -1.12 -17.91 13.27
CA ALA A 365 -1.77 -16.82 12.54
C ALA A 365 -1.80 -15.60 13.46
N ASP A 366 -1.74 -14.40 12.90
CA ASP A 366 -1.97 -13.18 13.68
C ASP A 366 -3.46 -13.14 14.05
N GLY A 367 -3.75 -13.46 15.31
CA GLY A 367 -5.06 -13.24 15.91
C GLY A 367 -5.24 -11.77 16.30
N PHE A 368 -6.46 -11.42 16.70
CA PHE A 368 -6.80 -10.07 17.16
C PHE A 368 -5.85 -9.58 18.26
N ALA A 369 -5.59 -10.40 19.29
CA ALA A 369 -4.72 -10.04 20.41
C ALA A 369 -3.28 -9.67 19.99
N GLU A 370 -2.71 -10.41 19.04
CA GLU A 370 -1.37 -10.15 18.51
C GLU A 370 -1.33 -8.80 17.78
N VAL A 371 -2.33 -8.54 16.93
CA VAL A 371 -2.42 -7.27 16.19
C VAL A 371 -2.67 -6.09 17.13
N LEU A 372 -3.53 -6.26 18.15
CA LEU A 372 -3.80 -5.25 19.18
C LEU A 372 -2.52 -4.86 19.92
N ASN A 373 -1.80 -5.85 20.46
CA ASN A 373 -0.57 -5.63 21.22
C ASN A 373 0.52 -4.99 20.37
N GLN A 374 0.69 -5.44 19.12
CA GLN A 374 1.64 -4.83 18.18
C GLN A 374 1.26 -3.40 17.79
N SER A 375 -0.05 -3.08 17.78
CA SER A 375 -0.56 -1.76 17.40
C SER A 375 -0.38 -0.73 18.51
N PHE A 376 -0.77 -1.06 19.73
CA PHE A 376 -0.76 -0.11 20.85
C PHE A 376 0.53 -0.13 21.66
N GLY A 377 1.27 -1.25 21.70
CA GLY A 377 2.45 -1.40 22.55
C GLY A 377 3.55 -0.37 22.28
N GLN A 378 3.91 -0.13 21.02
CA GLN A 378 4.91 0.88 20.67
C GLN A 378 4.38 2.31 20.85
N ILE A 379 3.10 2.55 20.52
CA ILE A 379 2.50 3.87 20.71
C ILE A 379 2.47 4.24 22.19
N ARG A 380 2.15 3.28 23.07
CA ARG A 380 2.22 3.42 24.52
C ARG A 380 3.61 3.88 24.96
N GLU A 381 4.66 3.18 24.51
CA GLU A 381 6.04 3.47 24.93
C GLU A 381 6.46 4.90 24.58
N TYR A 382 6.11 5.37 23.38
CA TYR A 382 6.46 6.73 22.92
C TYR A 382 5.47 7.81 23.38
N GLY A 383 4.22 7.44 23.65
CA GLY A 383 3.10 8.35 23.96
C GLY A 383 2.79 8.49 25.45
N ALA A 384 3.38 7.66 26.31
CA ALA A 384 3.09 7.60 27.75
C ALA A 384 3.37 8.90 28.51
N SER A 385 4.09 9.87 27.93
CA SER A 385 4.33 11.20 28.52
C SER A 385 3.30 12.25 28.09
N SER A 386 2.37 11.88 27.21
CA SER A 386 1.32 12.75 26.70
C SER A 386 -0.04 12.30 27.21
N THR A 387 -0.64 13.13 28.07
CA THR A 387 -2.02 12.94 28.56
C THR A 387 -3.01 12.79 27.41
N ALA A 388 -2.92 13.64 26.38
CA ALA A 388 -3.85 13.60 25.26
C ALA A 388 -3.77 12.28 24.46
N VAL A 389 -2.56 11.79 24.22
CA VAL A 389 -2.33 10.53 23.50
C VAL A 389 -2.82 9.35 24.32
N SER A 390 -2.49 9.31 25.62
CA SER A 390 -2.90 8.23 26.52
C SER A 390 -4.41 8.13 26.68
N LEU A 391 -5.12 9.27 26.80
CA LEU A 391 -6.58 9.31 26.80
C LEU A 391 -7.18 8.86 25.46
N THR A 392 -6.55 9.23 24.34
CA THR A 392 -7.01 8.80 23.00
C THR A 392 -6.83 7.29 22.81
N MET A 393 -5.74 6.70 23.31
CA MET A 393 -5.56 5.25 23.33
C MET A 393 -6.63 4.56 24.16
N LEU A 394 -6.93 5.07 25.36
CA LEU A 394 -7.98 4.52 26.22
C LEU A 394 -9.34 4.55 25.52
N LYS A 395 -9.69 5.68 24.90
CA LYS A 395 -10.91 5.81 24.10
C LYS A 395 -10.96 4.81 22.94
N ALA A 396 -9.85 4.62 22.23
CA ALA A 396 -9.77 3.65 21.15
C ALA A 396 -9.94 2.21 21.66
N LEU A 397 -9.36 1.86 22.82
CA LEU A 397 -9.56 0.55 23.46
C LEU A 397 -11.02 0.35 23.87
N THR A 398 -11.69 1.37 24.42
CA THR A 398 -13.14 1.32 24.72
C THR A 398 -13.98 1.10 23.46
N GLU A 399 -13.67 1.80 22.38
CA GLU A 399 -14.37 1.60 21.11
C GLU A 399 -14.18 0.17 20.60
N ILE A 400 -12.94 -0.34 20.60
CA ILE A 400 -12.65 -1.72 20.17
C ILE A 400 -13.41 -2.73 21.06
N ALA A 401 -13.44 -2.50 22.38
CA ALA A 401 -14.17 -3.36 23.32
C ALA A 401 -15.66 -3.44 22.97
N SER A 402 -16.27 -2.34 22.51
CA SER A 402 -17.68 -2.32 22.11
C SER A 402 -18.02 -3.21 20.91
N HIS A 403 -17.00 -3.61 20.15
CA HIS A 403 -17.10 -4.50 18.99
C HIS A 403 -16.60 -5.92 19.28
N ALA A 404 -15.99 -6.14 20.44
CA ALA A 404 -15.46 -7.45 20.83
C ALA A 404 -16.51 -8.25 21.61
N SER A 405 -16.67 -9.53 21.27
CA SER A 405 -17.55 -10.45 22.02
C SER A 405 -16.83 -11.71 22.49
N ARG A 406 -15.57 -11.91 22.10
CA ARG A 406 -14.79 -13.09 22.48
C ARG A 406 -14.04 -12.83 23.79
N PRO A 407 -14.09 -13.75 24.77
CA PRO A 407 -13.38 -13.60 26.05
C PRO A 407 -11.87 -13.36 25.87
N ASP A 408 -11.23 -14.07 24.94
CA ASP A 408 -9.79 -13.89 24.65
C ASP A 408 -9.46 -12.48 24.13
N ASP A 409 -10.35 -11.88 23.35
CA ASP A 409 -10.18 -10.52 22.82
C ASP A 409 -10.39 -9.48 23.92
N LEU A 410 -11.44 -9.64 24.73
CA LEU A 410 -11.71 -8.79 25.89
C LEU A 410 -10.54 -8.84 26.88
N HIS A 411 -9.99 -10.03 27.12
CA HIS A 411 -8.81 -10.21 27.97
C HIS A 411 -7.57 -9.50 27.38
N ALA A 412 -7.35 -9.57 26.07
CA ALA A 412 -6.25 -8.85 25.43
C ALA A 412 -6.40 -7.33 25.56
N ILE A 413 -7.63 -6.80 25.41
CA ILE A 413 -7.92 -5.38 25.62
C ILE A 413 -7.67 -4.97 27.07
N TYR A 414 -8.08 -5.79 28.03
CA TYR A 414 -7.81 -5.58 29.45
C TYR A 414 -6.30 -5.47 29.73
N GLN A 415 -5.50 -6.42 29.21
CA GLN A 415 -4.05 -6.43 29.41
C GLN A 415 -3.38 -5.18 28.85
N GLU A 416 -3.79 -4.74 27.65
CA GLU A 416 -3.25 -3.52 27.03
C GLU A 416 -3.66 -2.26 27.80
N ALA A 417 -4.90 -2.18 28.28
CA ALA A 417 -5.38 -1.08 29.12
C ALA A 417 -4.60 -1.00 30.45
N GLN A 418 -4.34 -2.15 31.09
CA GLN A 418 -3.55 -2.23 32.31
C GLN A 418 -2.11 -1.76 32.07
N ALA A 419 -1.48 -2.22 30.98
CA ALA A 419 -0.14 -1.79 30.62
C ALA A 419 -0.07 -0.26 30.37
N LEU A 420 -1.09 0.30 29.72
CA LEU A 420 -1.21 1.75 29.52
C LEU A 420 -1.39 2.51 30.85
N GLN A 421 -2.20 2.00 31.78
CA GLN A 421 -2.35 2.59 33.10
C GLN A 421 -1.02 2.65 33.86
N THR A 422 -0.25 1.56 33.86
CA THR A 422 1.08 1.52 34.49
C THR A 422 1.99 2.57 33.86
N ALA A 423 2.12 2.57 32.53
CA ALA A 423 2.97 3.51 31.82
C ALA A 423 2.58 4.99 32.05
N PHE A 424 1.28 5.28 32.08
CA PHE A 424 0.77 6.64 32.31
C PHE A 424 1.09 7.14 33.73
N THR A 425 0.87 6.28 34.74
CA THR A 425 1.06 6.62 36.16
C THR A 425 2.53 6.86 36.50
N ASP A 426 3.44 6.11 35.89
CA ASP A 426 4.88 6.25 36.11
C ASP A 426 5.44 7.58 35.57
N GLN A 427 4.79 8.19 34.57
CA GLN A 427 5.28 9.39 33.89
C GLN A 427 4.56 10.69 34.28
N HIS A 428 3.41 10.62 34.95
CA HIS A 428 2.58 11.79 35.25
C HIS A 428 2.43 12.05 36.75
N VAL A 429 2.68 13.30 37.14
CA VAL A 429 2.55 13.77 38.54
C VAL A 429 1.39 14.75 38.75
N VAL A 430 0.72 15.15 37.67
CA VAL A 430 -0.39 16.13 37.72
C VAL A 430 -1.68 15.43 38.13
N GLU A 431 -2.23 15.80 39.29
CA GLU A 431 -3.38 15.12 39.89
C GLU A 431 -4.67 15.20 39.04
N SER A 432 -4.90 16.32 38.33
CA SER A 432 -6.05 16.47 37.44
C SER A 432 -6.03 15.46 36.30
N ASP A 433 -4.84 15.25 35.72
CA ASP A 433 -4.64 14.38 34.57
C ASP A 433 -4.76 12.91 34.99
N LEU A 434 -4.18 12.57 36.15
CA LEU A 434 -4.35 11.26 36.78
C LEU A 434 -5.83 10.95 37.02
N LYS A 435 -6.58 11.89 37.59
CA LYS A 435 -8.02 11.70 37.86
C LYS A 435 -8.83 11.55 36.58
N GLN A 436 -8.53 12.34 35.54
CA GLN A 436 -9.20 12.24 34.25
C GLN A 436 -8.96 10.87 33.60
N PHE A 437 -7.70 10.41 33.59
CA PHE A 437 -7.34 9.10 33.05
C PHE A 437 -8.01 7.97 33.84
N GLN A 438 -7.94 8.01 35.18
CA GLN A 438 -8.55 7.00 36.04
C GLN A 438 -10.06 6.87 35.83
N ASN A 439 -10.77 7.98 35.63
CA ASN A 439 -12.21 7.94 35.36
C ASN A 439 -12.52 7.19 34.05
N GLN A 440 -11.78 7.46 32.97
CA GLN A 440 -11.99 6.76 31.69
C GLN A 440 -11.53 5.30 31.75
N TYR A 441 -10.47 5.02 32.49
CA TYR A 441 -10.00 3.65 32.72
C TYR A 441 -11.05 2.81 33.44
N GLN A 442 -11.67 3.36 34.48
CA GLN A 442 -12.75 2.67 35.20
C GLN A 442 -13.98 2.42 34.31
N GLN A 443 -14.34 3.38 33.44
CA GLN A 443 -15.42 3.16 32.47
C GLN A 443 -15.13 2.01 31.51
N LEU A 444 -13.87 1.87 31.08
CA LEU A 444 -13.46 0.73 30.26
C LEU A 444 -13.56 -0.59 31.06
N LEU A 445 -13.08 -0.62 32.30
CA LEU A 445 -13.16 -1.83 33.14
C LEU A 445 -14.60 -2.24 33.41
N GLU A 446 -15.47 -1.30 33.80
CA GLU A 446 -16.90 -1.57 34.01
C GLU A 446 -17.56 -2.13 32.74
N PHE A 447 -17.16 -1.63 31.56
CA PHE A 447 -17.63 -2.14 30.29
C PHE A 447 -17.16 -3.58 30.02
N LEU A 448 -15.88 -3.87 30.25
CA LEU A 448 -15.32 -5.21 30.07
C LEU A 448 -15.95 -6.22 31.03
N ASP A 449 -16.10 -5.85 32.31
CA ASP A 449 -16.71 -6.69 33.35
C ASP A 449 -18.21 -6.96 33.09
N SER A 450 -18.91 -6.07 32.36
CA SER A 450 -20.32 -6.26 32.00
C SER A 450 -20.54 -7.23 30.82
N ASN A 451 -19.48 -7.55 30.08
CA ASN A 451 -19.50 -8.44 28.91
C ASN A 451 -18.82 -9.80 29.14
N ASP A 452 -18.24 -10.03 30.33
CA ASP A 452 -17.87 -11.35 30.86
C ASP A 452 -19.11 -12.09 31.42
#